data_AF-A0A1L7NPH2-F1
#
_entry.id   AF-A0A1L7NPH2-F1
#
_cell.length_a   1.000
_cell.length_b   1.000
_cell.length_c   1.000
_cell.angle_alpha   90.00
_cell.angle_beta   90.00
_cell.angle_gamma   90.00
#
_symmetry.space_group_name_H-M   'P 1'
#
loop_
_entity.id
_entity.type
_entity.pdbx_description
1 polymer ?
#
loop_
_entity_poly.entity_id
_entity_poly.type
_entity_poly.pdbx_seq_one_letter_code
_entity_poly.pdbx_strand_id
1 'polypeptide(L)'
;MTTTTLDAKPQRPALRPDFFEEAFKNYNVPAKLRTFAEAFCIRFNVRGICDPAYCANSAALKLKIGDGCGSFDHEKDADENGIPLIGDQLLFAYSSCIQQTEPGTTAAVINTMVKAALAGATVEELVSLHAASAVH
;
A
#
# COMPACT_ATOMS: atom_id res chain seq x y z
N MET A 1 -9.23 -32.65 -32.49
CA MET A 1 -9.27 -32.19 -31.09
C MET A 1 -7.88 -31.68 -30.76
N THR A 2 -7.74 -30.38 -30.56
CA THR A 2 -6.50 -29.77 -30.08
C THR A 2 -6.93 -28.69 -29.08
N THR A 3 -6.84 -29.05 -27.81
CA THR A 3 -7.07 -28.19 -26.66
C THR A 3 -5.87 -27.25 -26.55
N THR A 4 -6.03 -25.99 -26.96
CA THR A 4 -5.03 -24.96 -26.72
C THR A 4 -5.28 -24.38 -25.33
N THR A 5 -4.41 -24.70 -24.39
CA THR A 5 -4.39 -24.17 -23.04
C THR A 5 -4.14 -22.66 -23.07
N LEU A 6 -5.19 -21.88 -22.81
CA LEU A 6 -5.15 -20.43 -22.59
C LEU A 6 -5.04 -20.17 -21.07
N ASP A 7 -3.87 -20.46 -20.48
CA ASP A 7 -3.58 -20.12 -19.07
C ASP A 7 -2.32 -19.26 -18.94
N ALA A 8 -2.10 -18.35 -19.91
CA ALA A 8 -1.16 -17.26 -19.70
C ALA A 8 -1.90 -16.11 -19.01
N LYS A 9 -1.85 -16.05 -17.66
CA LYS A 9 -2.17 -14.81 -16.96
C LYS A 9 -1.30 -13.70 -17.57
N PRO A 10 -1.86 -12.57 -18.02
CA PRO A 10 -1.05 -11.47 -18.52
C PRO A 10 -0.12 -11.01 -17.40
N GLN A 11 1.17 -11.35 -17.50
CA GLN A 11 2.19 -10.84 -16.60
C GLN A 11 2.31 -9.34 -16.88
N ARG A 12 1.83 -8.52 -15.93
CA ARG A 12 2.02 -7.07 -15.99
C ARG A 12 3.52 -6.78 -15.96
N PRO A 13 4.02 -5.82 -16.76
CA PRO A 13 5.44 -5.46 -16.77
C PRO A 13 5.95 -5.11 -15.36
N ALA A 14 7.24 -5.36 -15.12
CA ALA A 14 7.92 -4.92 -13.90
C ALA A 14 7.75 -3.39 -13.69
N LEU A 15 7.83 -2.93 -12.43
CA LEU A 15 7.76 -1.50 -12.15
C LEU A 15 8.97 -0.88 -12.84
N ARG A 16 8.75 0.20 -13.60
CA ARG A 16 9.88 0.97 -14.15
C ARG A 16 10.68 1.58 -12.99
N PRO A 17 12.00 1.78 -13.16
CA PRO A 17 12.88 2.26 -12.08
C PRO A 17 12.38 3.54 -11.38
N ASP A 18 11.81 4.49 -12.13
CA ASP A 18 11.39 5.80 -11.61
C ASP A 18 9.88 5.88 -11.30
N PHE A 19 9.21 4.74 -11.14
CA PHE A 19 7.76 4.71 -10.99
C PHE A 19 7.26 5.52 -9.78
N PHE A 20 7.92 5.37 -8.63
CA PHE A 20 7.50 6.04 -7.39
C PHE A 20 7.91 7.51 -7.36
N GLU A 21 9.07 7.84 -7.93
CA GLU A 21 9.56 9.19 -8.14
C GLU A 21 8.55 9.99 -8.97
N GLU A 22 8.04 9.39 -10.05
CA GLU A 22 7.02 10.02 -10.88
C GLU A 22 5.68 10.11 -10.14
N ALA A 23 5.25 9.05 -9.44
CA ALA A 23 4.00 9.04 -8.68
C ALA A 23 3.95 10.13 -7.59
N PHE A 24 5.09 10.43 -6.96
CA PHE A 24 5.21 11.42 -5.88
C PHE A 24 5.76 12.77 -6.33
N LYS A 25 6.05 12.97 -7.62
CA LYS A 25 6.78 14.16 -8.14
C LYS A 25 6.25 15.51 -7.63
N ASN A 26 4.94 15.63 -7.43
CA ASN A 26 4.29 16.88 -7.01
C ASN A 26 3.76 16.82 -5.56
N TYR A 27 4.16 15.82 -4.78
CA TYR A 27 3.68 15.60 -3.42
C TYR A 27 4.85 15.60 -2.45
N ASN A 28 4.76 16.43 -1.41
CA ASN A 28 5.73 16.40 -0.31
C ASN A 28 5.33 15.32 0.73
N VAL A 29 5.34 14.05 0.33
CA VAL A 29 4.85 12.96 1.18
C VAL A 29 5.83 12.70 2.34
N PRO A 30 5.38 12.63 3.60
CA PRO A 30 6.21 12.20 4.72
C PRO A 30 6.84 10.82 4.46
N ALA A 31 8.14 10.68 4.76
CA ALA A 31 8.92 9.49 4.43
C ALA A 31 8.24 8.18 4.89
N LYS A 32 7.68 8.15 6.10
CA LYS A 32 6.96 7.00 6.66
C LYS A 32 5.74 6.60 5.81
N LEU A 33 4.97 7.58 5.32
CA LEU A 33 3.81 7.32 4.46
C LEU A 33 4.21 6.93 3.04
N ARG A 34 5.32 7.49 2.54
CA ARG A 34 5.92 7.08 1.28
C ARG A 34 6.35 5.62 1.33
N THR A 35 7.11 5.21 2.34
CA THR A 35 7.53 3.81 2.56
C THR A 35 6.33 2.87 2.60
N PHE A 36 5.27 3.22 3.35
CA PHE A 36 4.05 2.43 3.38
C PHE A 36 3.41 2.28 1.98
N ALA A 37 3.24 3.39 1.26
CA ALA A 37 2.58 3.39 -0.04
C ALA A 37 3.35 2.61 -1.10
N GLU A 38 4.69 2.74 -1.12
CA GLU A 38 5.56 1.96 -2.01
C GLU A 38 5.45 0.46 -1.70
N ALA A 39 5.60 0.08 -0.43
CA ALA A 39 5.52 -1.31 -0.01
C ALA A 39 4.14 -1.93 -0.30
N PHE A 40 3.05 -1.19 -0.06
CA PHE A 40 1.70 -1.61 -0.41
C PHE A 40 1.57 -1.89 -1.90
N CYS A 41 2.06 -0.97 -2.75
CA CYS A 41 1.95 -1.12 -4.19
C CYS A 41 2.79 -2.28 -4.73
N ILE A 42 4.00 -2.46 -4.20
CA ILE A 42 4.87 -3.58 -4.55
C ILE A 42 4.21 -4.90 -4.15
N ARG A 43 3.82 -5.03 -2.88
CA ARG A 43 3.30 -6.27 -2.30
C ARG A 43 2.03 -6.74 -2.98
N PHE A 44 1.08 -5.83 -3.23
CA PHE A 44 -0.21 -6.18 -3.82
C PHE A 44 -0.29 -5.95 -5.33
N ASN A 45 0.86 -5.75 -5.98
CA ASN A 45 0.99 -5.58 -7.42
C ASN A 45 0.08 -4.47 -7.99
N VAL A 46 0.00 -3.35 -7.28
CA VAL A 46 -0.76 -2.16 -7.67
C VAL A 46 0.12 -1.28 -8.55
N ARG A 47 -0.39 -0.88 -9.72
CA ARG A 47 0.44 -0.36 -10.83
C ARG A 47 -0.05 0.96 -11.45
N GLY A 48 -1.15 1.53 -10.99
CA GLY A 48 -1.61 2.84 -11.46
C GLY A 48 -0.68 3.94 -10.94
N ILE A 49 -0.30 4.88 -11.80
CA ILE A 49 0.66 5.93 -11.44
C ILE A 49 0.17 6.84 -10.29
N CYS A 50 -1.15 6.93 -10.10
CA CYS A 50 -1.75 7.70 -9.01
C CYS A 50 -1.90 6.89 -7.71
N ASP A 51 -1.75 5.55 -7.76
CA ASP A 51 -2.03 4.68 -6.61
C ASP A 51 -1.11 4.94 -5.42
N PRO A 52 0.22 5.14 -5.58
CA PRO A 52 1.09 5.45 -4.44
C PRO A 52 0.66 6.73 -3.71
N ALA A 53 0.33 7.79 -4.46
CA ALA A 53 -0.17 9.04 -3.88
C ALA A 53 -1.54 8.86 -3.20
N TYR A 54 -2.43 8.07 -3.78
CA TYR A 54 -3.72 7.75 -3.17
C TYR A 54 -3.57 6.99 -1.85
N CYS A 55 -2.70 5.98 -1.80
CA CYS A 55 -2.40 5.23 -0.58
C CYS A 55 -1.85 6.14 0.51
N ALA A 56 -0.87 6.99 0.18
CA ALA A 56 -0.27 7.95 1.12
C ALA A 56 -1.29 8.96 1.65
N ASN A 57 -2.09 9.57 0.76
CA ASN A 57 -3.13 10.54 1.13
C ASN A 57 -4.23 9.91 1.98
N SER A 58 -4.66 8.70 1.61
CA SER A 58 -5.67 7.96 2.38
C SER A 58 -5.18 7.70 3.79
N ALA A 59 -3.93 7.23 3.95
CA ALA A 59 -3.34 7.02 5.27
C ALA A 59 -3.21 8.33 6.05
N ALA A 60 -2.69 9.40 5.42
CA ALA A 60 -2.50 10.71 6.07
C ALA A 60 -3.79 11.27 6.66
N LEU A 61 -4.89 11.19 5.90
CA LEU A 61 -6.19 11.68 6.33
C LEU A 61 -6.68 10.97 7.61
N LYS A 62 -6.52 9.64 7.69
CA LYS A 62 -7.00 8.85 8.84
C LYS A 62 -6.11 9.03 10.05
N LEU A 63 -4.80 9.19 9.84
CA LEU A 63 -3.82 9.54 10.86
C LEU A 63 -3.89 11.02 11.29
N LYS A 64 -4.79 11.82 10.69
CA LYS A 64 -4.94 13.27 10.93
C LYS A 64 -3.67 14.09 10.68
N ILE A 65 -2.78 13.63 9.80
CA ILE A 65 -1.53 14.31 9.39
C ILE A 65 -1.58 14.75 7.92
N GLY A 66 -2.77 14.84 7.33
CA GLY A 66 -3.00 15.35 6.00
C GLY A 66 -4.48 15.55 5.71
N ASP A 67 -4.77 16.21 4.59
CA ASP A 67 -6.14 16.53 4.15
C ASP A 67 -6.76 15.44 3.25
N GLY A 68 -5.98 14.45 2.85
CA GLY A 68 -6.39 13.41 1.91
C GLY A 68 -6.36 13.85 0.43
N CYS A 69 -5.87 15.06 0.16
CA CYS A 69 -5.89 15.71 -1.15
C CYS A 69 -4.50 16.22 -1.60
N GLY A 70 -3.43 15.76 -0.95
CA GLY A 70 -2.04 16.08 -1.32
C GLY A 70 -1.34 17.05 -0.37
N SER A 71 -2.00 17.51 0.69
CA SER A 71 -1.38 18.31 1.75
C SER A 71 -1.04 17.45 2.97
N PHE A 72 0.16 17.61 3.50
CA PHE A 72 0.67 16.84 4.64
C PHE A 72 1.20 17.78 5.73
N ASP A 73 0.92 17.42 6.98
CA ASP A 73 1.46 18.09 8.16
C ASP A 73 2.66 17.28 8.68
N HIS A 74 3.87 17.83 8.53
CA HIS A 74 5.11 17.16 8.88
C HIS A 74 5.50 17.30 10.35
N GLU A 75 4.90 18.27 11.05
CA GLU A 75 5.21 18.59 12.44
C GLU A 75 4.27 17.86 13.41
N LYS A 76 3.20 17.27 12.89
CA LYS A 76 2.15 16.63 13.67
C LYS A 76 2.37 15.13 13.81
N ASP A 77 2.17 14.64 15.03
CA ASP A 77 2.17 13.21 15.32
C ASP A 77 0.94 12.51 14.74
N ALA A 78 1.16 11.29 14.24
CA ALA A 78 0.12 10.45 13.68
C ALA A 78 -0.87 9.98 14.76
N ASP A 79 -2.17 10.19 14.53
CA ASP A 79 -3.23 9.63 15.36
C ASP A 79 -3.45 8.16 15.00
N GLU A 80 -2.78 7.26 15.73
CA GLU A 80 -2.83 5.82 15.47
C GLU A 80 -4.23 5.21 15.65
N ASN A 81 -5.18 5.91 16.29
CA ASN A 81 -6.57 5.46 16.37
C ASN A 81 -7.23 5.37 14.98
N GLY A 82 -6.69 6.08 13.98
CA GLY A 82 -7.16 6.03 12.61
C GLY A 82 -6.68 4.81 11.83
N ILE A 83 -5.68 4.06 12.32
CA ILE A 83 -5.07 2.95 11.58
C ILE A 83 -6.09 1.91 11.10
N PRO A 84 -7.04 1.42 11.93
CA PRO A 84 -8.01 0.42 11.49
C PRO A 84 -8.76 0.80 10.21
N LEU A 85 -9.10 2.08 10.05
CA LEU A 85 -9.84 2.61 8.90
C LEU A 85 -9.02 2.62 7.61
N ILE A 86 -7.69 2.63 7.70
CA ILE A 86 -6.78 2.60 6.54
C ILE A 86 -6.84 1.22 5.89
N GLY A 87 -6.71 0.16 6.70
CA GLY A 87 -6.79 -1.22 6.22
C GLY A 87 -8.13 -1.53 5.57
N ASP A 88 -9.23 -1.11 6.18
CA ASP A 88 -10.58 -1.34 5.63
C ASP A 88 -10.75 -0.65 4.26
N GLN A 89 -10.37 0.63 4.17
CA GLN A 89 -10.49 1.38 2.92
C GLN A 89 -9.62 0.79 1.81
N LEU A 90 -8.35 0.49 2.09
CA LEU A 90 -7.42 0.01 1.06
C LEU A 90 -7.70 -1.44 0.67
N LEU A 91 -8.15 -2.29 1.61
CA LEU A 91 -8.63 -3.63 1.29
C LEU A 91 -9.83 -3.56 0.34
N PHE A 92 -10.77 -2.65 0.58
CA PHE A 92 -11.91 -2.46 -0.30
C PHE A 92 -11.48 -1.95 -1.69
N ALA A 93 -10.70 -0.85 -1.72
CA ALA A 93 -10.29 -0.18 -2.96
C ALA A 93 -9.44 -1.08 -3.88
N TYR A 94 -8.55 -1.89 -3.30
CA TYR A 94 -7.63 -2.75 -4.05
C TYR A 94 -7.95 -4.24 -3.96
N SER A 95 -9.19 -4.58 -3.57
CA SER A 95 -9.64 -5.97 -3.37
C SER A 95 -9.28 -6.89 -4.54
N SER A 96 -9.44 -6.46 -5.79
CA SER A 96 -9.09 -7.25 -6.97
C SER A 96 -7.58 -7.52 -7.10
N CYS A 97 -6.73 -6.52 -6.85
CA CYS A 97 -5.27 -6.66 -6.91
C CYS A 97 -4.75 -7.54 -5.77
N ILE A 98 -5.30 -7.33 -4.57
CA ILE A 98 -4.98 -8.11 -3.37
C ILE A 98 -5.38 -9.58 -3.58
N GLN A 99 -6.62 -9.87 -4.00
CA GLN A 99 -7.08 -11.24 -4.25
C GLN A 99 -6.29 -11.97 -5.35
N GLN A 100 -5.71 -11.24 -6.30
CA GLN A 100 -4.87 -11.85 -7.34
C GLN A 100 -3.44 -12.17 -6.87
N THR A 101 -2.94 -11.41 -5.90
CA THR A 101 -1.52 -11.45 -5.49
C THR A 101 -1.32 -12.20 -4.18
N GLU A 102 -2.15 -11.90 -3.18
CA GLU A 102 -2.11 -12.48 -1.84
C GLU A 102 -3.56 -12.74 -1.37
N PRO A 103 -4.21 -13.83 -1.82
CA PRO A 103 -5.54 -14.20 -1.35
C PRO A 103 -5.55 -14.37 0.17
N GLY A 104 -6.59 -13.86 0.84
CA GLY A 104 -6.74 -13.95 2.29
C GLY A 104 -6.09 -12.83 3.09
N THR A 105 -5.42 -11.86 2.45
CA THR A 105 -5.02 -10.61 3.12
C THR A 105 -6.25 -9.94 3.75
N THR A 106 -6.11 -9.55 5.01
CA THR A 106 -7.13 -8.84 5.78
C THR A 106 -6.73 -7.38 6.01
N ALA A 107 -7.68 -6.56 6.45
CA ALA A 107 -7.40 -5.18 6.85
C ALA A 107 -6.32 -5.13 7.95
N ALA A 108 -6.27 -6.13 8.84
CA ALA A 108 -5.26 -6.23 9.90
C ALA A 108 -3.82 -6.35 9.35
N VAL A 109 -3.62 -7.02 8.21
CA VAL A 109 -2.31 -7.10 7.55
C VAL A 109 -1.87 -5.70 7.08
N ILE A 110 -2.76 -4.99 6.39
CA ILE A 110 -2.49 -3.63 5.91
C ILE A 110 -2.25 -2.67 7.09
N ASN A 111 -3.04 -2.79 8.16
CA ASN A 111 -2.86 -2.01 9.38
C ASN A 111 -1.50 -2.26 10.04
N THR A 112 -1.03 -3.51 10.03
CA THR A 112 0.31 -3.86 10.52
C THR A 112 1.40 -3.21 9.65
N MET A 113 1.22 -3.17 8.32
CA MET A 113 2.16 -2.46 7.43
C MET A 113 2.22 -0.97 7.77
N VAL A 114 1.09 -0.31 8.02
CA VAL A 114 1.07 1.10 8.44
C VAL A 114 1.82 1.29 9.76
N LYS A 115 1.53 0.47 10.77
CA LYS A 115 2.20 0.55 12.08
C LYS A 115 3.72 0.39 11.96
N ALA A 116 4.16 -0.61 11.21
CA ALA A 116 5.58 -0.86 10.98
C ALA A 116 6.23 0.31 10.23
N ALA A 117 5.58 0.89 9.22
CA ALA A 117 6.08 2.07 8.52
C ALA A 117 6.21 3.28 9.46
N LEU A 118 5.21 3.49 10.33
CA LEU A 118 5.25 4.56 11.35
C LEU A 118 6.39 4.37 12.36
N ALA A 119 6.72 3.11 12.67
CA ALA A 119 7.86 2.72 13.51
C ALA A 119 9.22 2.81 12.78
N GLY A 120 9.24 3.13 11.48
CA GLY A 120 10.47 3.31 10.71
C GLY A 120 10.94 2.08 9.93
N ALA A 121 10.09 1.08 9.71
CA ALA A 121 10.40 -0.04 8.84
C ALA A 121 10.67 0.42 7.40
N THR A 122 11.54 -0.31 6.72
CA THR A 122 11.91 -0.14 5.30
C THR A 122 10.85 -0.75 4.37
N VAL A 123 10.92 -0.40 3.08
CA VAL A 123 10.02 -0.96 2.06
C VAL A 123 10.16 -2.48 1.99
N GLU A 124 11.38 -2.99 2.02
CA GLU A 124 11.70 -4.42 1.93
C GLU A 124 11.13 -5.22 3.12
N GLU A 125 11.24 -4.66 4.33
CA GLU A 125 10.67 -5.26 5.54
C GLU A 125 9.14 -5.33 5.46
N LEU A 126 8.49 -4.27 4.97
CA LEU A 126 7.03 -4.19 4.82
C LEU A 126 6.49 -5.13 3.73
N VAL A 127 7.21 -5.26 2.62
CA VAL A 127 6.87 -6.21 1.54
C VAL A 127 6.97 -7.64 2.04
N SER A 128 7.98 -7.93 2.88
CA SER A 128 8.22 -9.28 3.40
C SER A 128 7.38 -9.63 4.64
N LEU A 129 6.58 -8.67 5.14
CA LEU A 129 5.84 -8.76 6.39
C LEU A 129 4.70 -9.80 6.28
N HIS A 130 5.04 -11.08 6.39
CA HIS A 130 4.07 -12.17 6.35
C HIS A 130 3.03 -11.98 7.46
N ALA A 131 1.80 -12.39 7.18
CA ALA A 131 0.72 -12.45 8.15
C ALA A 131 1.05 -13.46 9.26
N ALA A 132 1.87 -13.05 10.22
CA ALA A 132 2.11 -13.77 11.46
C ALA A 132 0.85 -13.65 12.34
N SER A 133 -0.22 -14.35 11.96
CA SER A 133 -1.32 -14.81 12.82
C SER A 133 -2.32 -15.62 11.99
N ALA A 134 -1.98 -16.89 11.79
CA ALA A 134 -2.95 -17.94 11.50
C ALA A 134 -2.56 -19.20 12.29
N VAL A 135 -2.40 -19.05 13.61
CA VAL A 135 -2.35 -20.19 14.54
C VAL A 135 -2.97 -19.76 15.87
N HIS A 136 -4.28 -19.95 16.00
CA HIS A 136 -4.90 -20.74 17.07
C HIS A 136 -6.42 -20.82 16.92
#